data_AF-A0A7C1W2L4-F1
#
_entry.id   AF-A0A7C1W2L4-F1
#
_cell.length_a   1.000
_cell.length_b   1.000
_cell.length_c   1.000
_cell.angle_alpha   90.00
_cell.angle_beta   90.00
_cell.angle_gamma   90.00
#
_symmetry.space_group_name_H-M   'P 1'
#
loop_
_entity.id
_entity.type
_entity.pdbx_description
1 polymer ?
#
loop_
_entity_poly.entity_id
_entity_poly.type
_entity_poly.pdbx_seq_one_letter_code
_entity_poly.pdbx_strand_id
1 'polypeptide(L)'
;MSKAKQFWEFAIRSMRRRLGIEITGRLFLANPVKSIQGSLKYRHYLSKKALPKVSLEKIFLSRPLFIGAYCQKPPDCPTRRFSHQCLFAESLTTHCSCKDCELKQMAELAMSLKCPFYIMTTALDVLLDVFLREKFPFFLVMICNYAKEFFILPALVFDMKGYFLSLGKGGCRNYQEFLSADKGHKPNQTFLSPIAHRTFMKLRNQIMINPSHYQKFILKENFYIPPDS
;
A
#
# COMPACT_ATOMS: atom_id res chain seq x y z
N MET A 1 -6.91 9.75 -27.00
CA MET A 1 -5.67 9.41 -26.25
C MET A 1 -5.95 8.25 -25.30
N SER A 2 -5.08 7.24 -25.23
CA SER A 2 -5.31 6.09 -24.34
C SER A 2 -5.16 6.48 -22.85
N LYS A 3 -5.95 5.88 -21.95
CA LYS A 3 -5.84 6.07 -20.48
C LYS A 3 -4.41 5.86 -19.96
N ALA A 4 -3.66 4.97 -20.60
CA ALA A 4 -2.26 4.73 -20.31
C ALA A 4 -1.37 5.96 -20.60
N LYS A 5 -1.60 6.68 -21.71
CA LYS A 5 -0.80 7.87 -22.07
C LYS A 5 -1.02 9.03 -21.08
N GLN A 6 -2.27 9.24 -20.65
CA GLN A 6 -2.61 10.22 -19.60
C GLN A 6 -2.01 9.88 -18.24
N PHE A 7 -2.00 8.59 -17.85
CA PHE A 7 -1.38 8.12 -16.61
C PHE A 7 0.15 8.38 -16.57
N TRP A 8 0.85 8.21 -17.69
CA TRP A 8 2.32 8.36 -17.73
C TRP A 8 2.80 9.81 -17.83
N GLU A 9 2.12 10.65 -18.63
CA GLU A 9 2.35 12.10 -18.57
C GLU A 9 2.15 12.63 -17.15
N PHE A 10 1.20 12.04 -16.44
CA PHE A 10 0.89 12.36 -15.07
C PHE A 10 1.95 11.87 -14.06
N ALA A 11 2.44 10.64 -14.18
CA ALA A 11 3.46 10.04 -13.32
C ALA A 11 4.77 10.86 -13.30
N ILE A 12 5.30 11.17 -14.48
CA ILE A 12 6.53 11.97 -14.64
C ILE A 12 6.33 13.39 -14.11
N ARG A 13 5.14 13.98 -14.33
CA ARG A 13 4.80 15.30 -13.80
C ARG A 13 4.64 15.30 -12.28
N SER A 14 4.20 14.21 -11.67
CA SER A 14 3.93 14.14 -10.22
C SER A 14 5.19 14.06 -9.39
N MET A 15 6.18 13.29 -9.83
CA MET A 15 7.51 13.27 -9.19
C MET A 15 8.24 14.62 -9.30
N ARG A 16 7.91 15.43 -10.32
CA ARG A 16 8.42 16.81 -10.50
C ARG A 16 7.66 17.88 -9.70
N ARG A 17 6.63 17.51 -8.94
CA ARG A 17 5.88 18.44 -8.07
C ARG A 17 6.45 18.43 -6.66
N ARG A 18 6.05 19.41 -5.85
CA ARG A 18 6.53 19.63 -4.48
C ARG A 18 6.67 18.35 -3.65
N LEU A 19 5.61 17.53 -3.57
CA LEU A 19 5.65 16.29 -2.79
C LEU A 19 6.64 15.25 -3.34
N GLY A 20 6.74 15.14 -4.67
CA GLY A 20 7.70 14.25 -5.31
C GLY A 20 9.15 14.71 -5.11
N ILE A 21 9.39 16.02 -5.16
CA ILE A 21 10.69 16.63 -4.84
C ILE A 21 11.05 16.37 -3.39
N GLU A 22 10.11 16.54 -2.46
CA GLU A 22 10.33 16.27 -1.04
C GLU A 22 10.68 14.80 -0.78
N ILE A 23 9.89 13.86 -1.33
CA ILE A 23 10.14 12.42 -1.19
C ILE A 23 11.51 12.05 -1.76
N THR A 24 11.82 12.55 -2.96
CA THR A 24 13.11 12.30 -3.62
C THR A 24 14.25 12.89 -2.80
N GLY A 25 14.14 14.15 -2.36
CA GLY A 25 15.17 14.81 -1.55
C GLY A 25 15.47 14.05 -0.27
N ARG A 26 14.43 13.63 0.47
CA ARG A 26 14.57 12.82 1.69
C ARG A 26 15.22 11.46 1.43
N LEU A 27 14.85 10.77 0.34
CA LEU A 27 15.50 9.52 -0.06
C LEU A 27 16.99 9.72 -0.34
N PHE A 28 17.34 10.73 -1.13
CA PHE A 28 18.73 11.02 -1.50
C PHE A 28 19.57 11.42 -0.29
N LEU A 29 19.03 12.22 0.64
CA LEU A 29 19.71 12.59 1.88
C LEU A 29 19.97 11.38 2.77
N ALA A 30 18.99 10.47 2.91
CA ALA A 30 19.14 9.30 3.76
C ALA A 30 20.02 8.21 3.15
N ASN A 31 19.96 8.01 1.82
CA ASN A 31 20.61 6.90 1.14
C ASN A 31 21.08 7.30 -0.28
N PRO A 32 22.15 8.09 -0.44
CA PRO A 32 22.52 8.68 -1.73
C PRO A 32 22.87 7.62 -2.80
N VAL A 33 23.70 6.63 -2.45
CA VAL A 33 24.13 5.58 -3.39
C VAL A 33 22.95 4.74 -3.88
N LYS A 34 22.11 4.27 -2.94
CA LYS A 34 20.90 3.50 -3.28
C LYS A 34 19.90 4.34 -4.08
N SER A 35 19.80 5.64 -3.79
CA SER A 35 18.92 6.56 -4.51
C SER A 35 19.34 6.74 -5.97
N ILE A 36 20.65 6.81 -6.24
CA ILE A 36 21.18 6.84 -7.61
C ILE A 36 20.84 5.53 -8.33
N GLN A 37 21.13 4.38 -7.72
CA GLN A 37 20.83 3.06 -8.29
C GLN A 37 19.32 2.87 -8.54
N GLY A 38 18.48 3.21 -7.56
CA GLY A 38 17.03 3.15 -7.67
C GLY A 38 16.48 4.08 -8.74
N SER A 39 17.08 5.27 -8.93
CA SER A 39 16.70 6.19 -10.01
C SER A 39 17.02 5.61 -11.39
N LEU A 40 18.15 4.91 -11.56
CA LEU A 40 18.47 4.20 -12.80
C LEU A 40 17.45 3.07 -13.07
N LYS A 41 17.12 2.29 -12.04
CA LYS A 41 16.05 1.27 -12.12
C LYS A 41 14.69 1.91 -12.46
N TYR A 42 14.37 3.08 -11.90
CA TYR A 42 13.12 3.79 -12.15
C TYR A 42 13.05 4.28 -13.61
N ARG A 43 14.14 4.80 -14.17
CA ARG A 43 14.21 5.13 -15.61
C ARG A 43 13.94 3.92 -16.50
N HIS A 44 14.49 2.75 -16.13
CA HIS A 44 14.20 1.50 -16.84
C HIS A 44 12.74 1.05 -16.70
N TYR A 45 12.16 1.23 -15.51
CA TYR A 45 10.74 0.99 -15.27
C TYR A 45 9.86 1.89 -16.14
N LEU A 46 10.19 3.18 -16.25
CA LEU A 46 9.46 4.12 -17.12
C LEU A 46 9.53 3.73 -18.60
N SER A 47 10.65 3.17 -19.07
CA SER A 47 10.79 2.75 -20.47
C SER A 47 10.06 1.44 -20.78
N LYS A 48 10.19 0.41 -19.92
CA LYS A 48 9.57 -0.91 -20.13
C LYS A 48 8.14 -1.02 -19.61
N LYS A 49 7.69 -0.08 -18.78
CA LYS A 49 6.35 -0.04 -18.15
C LYS A 49 6.00 -1.29 -17.34
N ALA A 50 7.01 -2.00 -16.85
CA ALA A 50 6.82 -3.23 -16.11
C ALA A 50 7.81 -3.29 -14.95
N LEU A 51 7.29 -3.61 -13.76
CA LEU A 51 8.13 -4.08 -12.67
C LEU A 51 8.53 -5.54 -12.94
N PRO A 52 9.65 -6.01 -12.36
CA PRO A 52 9.96 -7.43 -12.36
C PRO A 52 8.76 -8.21 -11.84
N LYS A 53 8.25 -9.16 -12.64
CA LYS A 53 7.17 -10.04 -12.19
C LYS A 53 7.72 -10.92 -11.09
N VAL A 54 7.20 -10.76 -9.88
CA VAL A 54 7.39 -11.73 -8.80
C VAL A 54 6.15 -12.59 -8.73
N SER A 55 6.31 -13.91 -8.71
CA SER A 55 5.18 -14.82 -8.52
C SER A 55 4.54 -14.57 -7.17
N LEU A 56 3.21 -14.60 -7.12
CA LEU A 56 2.46 -14.37 -5.88
C LEU A 56 2.87 -15.38 -4.79
N GLU A 57 3.11 -16.64 -5.17
CA GLU A 57 3.62 -17.69 -4.28
C GLU A 57 4.94 -17.31 -3.60
N LYS A 58 5.90 -16.76 -4.36
CA LYS A 58 7.19 -16.32 -3.81
C LYS A 58 7.03 -15.14 -2.86
N ILE A 59 6.08 -14.25 -3.11
CA ILE A 59 5.77 -13.13 -2.21
C ILE A 59 5.31 -13.68 -0.86
N PHE A 60 4.37 -14.64 -0.83
CA PHE A 60 3.84 -15.20 0.42
C PHE A 60 4.86 -16.00 1.22
N LEU A 61 5.68 -16.82 0.56
CA LEU A 61 6.75 -17.57 1.24
C LEU A 61 7.78 -16.64 1.91
N SER A 62 7.82 -15.38 1.51
CA SER A 62 8.80 -14.40 2.00
C SER A 62 8.26 -13.45 3.06
N ARG A 63 7.11 -13.77 3.70
CA ARG A 63 6.47 -12.96 4.76
C ARG A 63 6.35 -11.47 4.41
N PRO A 64 5.53 -11.12 3.41
CA PRO A 64 5.49 -9.76 2.87
C PRO A 64 4.82 -8.78 3.85
N LEU A 65 5.15 -7.50 3.73
CA LEU A 65 4.35 -6.44 4.35
C LEU A 65 3.04 -6.26 3.58
N PHE A 66 1.92 -6.41 4.27
CA PHE A 66 0.59 -6.09 3.75
C PHE A 66 0.30 -4.61 3.97
N ILE A 67 -0.07 -3.89 2.91
CA ILE A 67 -0.24 -2.45 2.95
C ILE A 67 -1.61 -2.08 2.37
N GLY A 68 -2.51 -1.59 3.22
CA GLY A 68 -3.83 -1.11 2.83
C GLY A 68 -3.92 0.42 2.84
N ALA A 69 -4.87 1.01 2.13
CA ALA A 69 -5.06 2.47 2.10
C ALA A 69 -6.21 2.94 2.98
N TYR A 70 -5.99 3.99 3.78
CA TYR A 70 -7.00 4.55 4.69
C TYR A 70 -8.31 4.89 3.96
N CYS A 71 -8.22 5.31 2.69
CA CYS A 71 -9.37 5.71 1.89
C CYS A 71 -10.34 4.55 1.61
N GLN A 72 -9.92 3.30 1.83
CA GLN A 72 -10.75 2.09 1.78
C GLN A 72 -11.60 1.89 3.04
N LYS A 73 -11.28 2.57 4.14
CA LYS A 73 -12.11 2.53 5.34
C LYS A 73 -13.50 3.11 5.06
N PRO A 74 -14.57 2.51 5.62
CA PRO A 74 -15.93 3.02 5.47
C PRO A 74 -16.09 4.40 6.13
N PRO A 75 -17.04 5.24 5.68
CA PRO A 75 -17.40 6.54 6.26
C PRO A 75 -17.48 6.55 7.79
N ASP A 76 -18.11 5.52 8.35
CA ASP A 76 -18.41 5.28 9.75
C ASP A 76 -17.43 4.25 10.37
N CYS A 77 -16.16 4.28 9.96
CA CYS A 77 -15.13 3.46 10.58
C CYS A 77 -14.91 3.87 12.05
N PRO A 78 -14.97 2.94 13.02
CA PRO A 78 -14.88 3.27 14.45
C PRO A 78 -13.55 3.91 14.85
N THR A 79 -12.46 3.62 14.12
CA THR A 79 -11.12 4.20 14.38
C THR A 79 -10.84 5.46 13.56
N ARG A 80 -11.88 6.08 12.99
CA ARG A 80 -11.82 7.17 12.00
C ARG A 80 -11.15 6.72 10.69
N ARG A 81 -11.47 7.43 9.59
CA ARG A 81 -10.94 7.08 8.28
C ARG A 81 -9.47 7.44 8.14
N PHE A 82 -9.10 8.68 8.41
CA PHE A 82 -7.71 9.12 8.25
C PHE A 82 -6.88 8.75 9.49
N SER A 83 -6.56 7.46 9.61
CA SER A 83 -5.74 6.92 10.70
C SER A 83 -5.10 5.59 10.29
N HIS A 84 -3.97 5.26 10.91
CA HIS A 84 -3.32 3.94 10.81
C HIS A 84 -4.07 2.84 11.59
N GLN A 85 -5.06 3.22 12.41
CA GLN A 85 -5.72 2.34 13.38
C GLN A 85 -6.77 1.41 12.75
N CYS A 86 -6.97 0.22 13.28
CA CYS A 86 -7.94 -0.74 12.76
C CYS A 86 -8.47 -1.60 13.89
N LEU A 87 -9.74 -1.38 14.27
CA LEU A 87 -10.37 -2.10 15.38
C LEU A 87 -10.23 -3.62 15.25
N PHE A 88 -10.42 -4.15 14.04
CA PHE A 88 -10.28 -5.58 13.79
C PHE A 88 -8.84 -6.07 13.98
N ALA A 89 -7.84 -5.34 13.46
CA ALA A 89 -6.44 -5.72 13.63
C ALA A 89 -6.01 -5.66 15.11
N GLU A 90 -6.56 -4.70 15.86
CA GLU A 90 -6.25 -4.46 17.26
C GLU A 90 -6.98 -5.39 18.23
N SER A 91 -8.18 -5.87 17.91
CA SER A 91 -9.04 -6.55 18.90
C SER A 91 -9.78 -7.78 18.38
N LEU A 92 -9.62 -8.12 17.09
CA LEU A 92 -10.42 -9.13 16.39
C LEU A 92 -11.93 -8.84 16.37
N THR A 93 -12.34 -7.66 16.82
CA THR A 93 -13.73 -7.22 16.84
C THR A 93 -14.13 -6.65 15.48
N THR A 94 -15.26 -7.10 14.95
CA THR A 94 -15.82 -6.59 13.69
C THR A 94 -17.01 -5.67 13.96
N HIS A 95 -16.81 -4.36 13.77
CA HIS A 95 -17.91 -3.40 13.74
C HIS A 95 -18.81 -3.60 12.51
N CYS A 96 -20.08 -3.19 12.57
CA CYS A 96 -21.04 -3.41 11.48
C CYS A 96 -20.56 -2.84 10.13
N SER A 97 -19.97 -1.64 10.14
CA SER A 97 -19.40 -0.99 8.96
C SER A 97 -18.18 -1.70 8.37
N CYS A 98 -17.53 -2.56 9.15
CA CYS A 98 -16.32 -3.27 8.75
C CYS A 98 -16.60 -4.65 8.13
N LYS A 99 -17.85 -5.13 8.10
CA LYS A 99 -18.21 -6.47 7.60
C LYS A 99 -17.65 -6.73 6.19
N ASP A 100 -17.82 -5.77 5.29
CA ASP A 100 -17.37 -5.85 3.89
C ASP A 100 -16.14 -4.98 3.59
N CYS A 101 -15.40 -4.58 4.63
CA CYS A 101 -14.23 -3.73 4.46
C CYS A 101 -13.05 -4.53 3.90
N GLU A 102 -12.54 -4.13 2.73
CA GLU A 102 -11.38 -4.80 2.09
C GLU A 102 -10.10 -4.71 2.95
N LEU A 103 -9.96 -3.70 3.81
CA LEU A 103 -8.86 -3.62 4.77
C LEU A 103 -8.96 -4.68 5.86
N LYS A 104 -10.18 -4.98 6.33
CA LYS A 104 -10.41 -6.06 7.28
C LYS A 104 -10.01 -7.39 6.64
N GLN A 105 -10.45 -7.62 5.40
CA GLN A 105 -10.08 -8.84 4.66
C GLN A 105 -8.57 -8.94 4.44
N MET A 106 -7.87 -7.82 4.19
CA MET A 106 -6.41 -7.81 4.12
C MET A 106 -5.77 -8.14 5.47
N ALA A 107 -6.29 -7.58 6.57
CA ALA A 107 -5.79 -7.87 7.92
C ALA A 107 -5.98 -9.37 8.28
N GLU A 108 -7.14 -9.95 7.97
CA GLU A 108 -7.40 -11.40 8.12
C GLU A 108 -6.36 -12.24 7.36
N LEU A 109 -6.06 -11.85 6.12
CA LEU A 109 -5.06 -12.53 5.30
C LEU A 109 -3.65 -12.40 5.90
N ALA A 110 -3.28 -11.20 6.34
CA ALA A 110 -1.99 -10.95 6.98
C ALA A 110 -1.84 -11.75 8.28
N MET A 111 -2.89 -11.82 9.11
CA MET A 111 -2.93 -12.64 10.34
C MET A 111 -2.75 -14.12 10.04
N SER A 112 -3.50 -14.64 9.06
CA SER A 112 -3.45 -16.06 8.68
C SER A 112 -2.05 -16.49 8.22
N LEU A 113 -1.30 -15.55 7.66
CA LEU A 113 0.05 -15.77 7.16
C LEU A 113 1.15 -15.34 8.13
N LYS A 114 0.80 -14.88 9.34
CA LYS A 114 1.73 -14.28 10.31
C LYS A 114 2.64 -13.21 9.67
N CYS A 115 2.02 -12.30 8.91
CA CYS A 115 2.71 -11.24 8.19
C CYS A 115 2.36 -9.87 8.77
N PRO A 116 3.29 -8.90 8.72
CA PRO A 116 3.01 -7.55 9.21
C PRO A 116 1.99 -6.85 8.31
N PHE A 117 1.20 -5.97 8.92
CA PHE A 117 0.17 -5.18 8.25
C PHE A 117 0.30 -3.69 8.59
N TYR A 118 0.08 -2.84 7.59
CA TYR A 118 0.19 -1.39 7.70
C TYR A 118 -0.94 -0.71 6.92
N ILE A 119 -1.46 0.39 7.47
CA ILE A 119 -2.47 1.23 6.79
C ILE A 119 -1.82 2.56 6.42
N MET A 120 -1.72 2.86 5.12
CA MET A 120 -1.20 4.14 4.63
C MET A 120 -2.21 5.27 4.80
N THR A 121 -1.76 6.37 5.39
CA THR A 121 -2.46 7.66 5.52
C THR A 121 -1.93 8.64 4.47
N THR A 122 -0.64 8.99 4.56
CA THR A 122 0.02 9.94 3.66
C THR A 122 1.21 9.31 2.94
N ALA A 123 1.59 9.88 1.80
CA ALA A 123 2.79 9.47 1.09
C ALA A 123 4.07 9.70 1.90
N LEU A 124 4.09 10.73 2.75
CA LEU A 124 5.24 11.01 3.61
C LEU A 124 5.36 10.01 4.76
N ASP A 125 4.24 9.63 5.39
CA ASP A 125 4.25 8.58 6.42
C ASP A 125 4.73 7.26 5.83
N VAL A 126 4.26 6.90 4.63
CA VAL A 126 4.74 5.72 3.92
C VAL A 126 6.25 5.79 3.68
N LEU A 127 6.78 6.94 3.24
CA LEU A 127 8.23 7.10 3.06
C LEU A 127 8.99 6.86 4.37
N LEU A 128 8.56 7.50 5.45
CA LEU A 128 9.25 7.45 6.73
C LEU A 128 9.16 6.06 7.36
N ASP A 129 7.95 5.52 7.46
CA ASP A 129 7.67 4.28 8.18
C ASP A 129 8.13 3.05 7.39
N VAL A 130 7.74 2.94 6.11
CA VAL A 130 7.91 1.71 5.32
C VAL A 130 9.29 1.61 4.68
N PHE A 131 9.92 2.74 4.36
CA PHE A 131 11.16 2.74 3.57
C PHE A 131 12.39 3.23 4.34
N LEU A 132 12.25 4.25 5.20
CA LEU A 132 13.38 4.81 5.92
C LEU A 132 13.58 4.19 7.31
N ARG A 133 12.51 3.76 7.98
CA ARG A 133 12.57 3.13 9.31
C ARG A 133 12.69 1.62 9.22
N GLU A 134 11.71 0.97 8.60
CA GLU A 134 11.65 -0.48 8.50
C GLU A 134 12.15 -0.98 7.14
N LYS A 135 12.59 -2.24 7.07
CA LYS A 135 13.10 -2.85 5.83
C LYS A 135 12.34 -4.13 5.53
N PHE A 136 11.37 -4.05 4.63
CA PHE A 136 10.62 -5.21 4.16
C PHE A 136 11.11 -5.61 2.76
N PRO A 137 11.65 -6.83 2.55
CA PRO A 137 12.09 -7.24 1.21
C PRO A 137 10.91 -7.47 0.25
N PHE A 138 9.72 -7.77 0.79
CA PHE A 138 8.52 -8.02 0.02
C PHE A 138 7.29 -7.26 0.49
N PHE A 139 6.38 -6.92 -0.42
CA PHE A 139 5.12 -6.26 -0.09
C PHE A 139 3.93 -6.75 -0.95
N LEU A 140 2.73 -6.62 -0.40
CA LEU A 140 1.47 -6.68 -1.12
C LEU A 140 0.65 -5.43 -0.76
N VAL A 141 0.43 -4.55 -1.73
CA VAL A 141 -0.13 -3.22 -1.47
C VAL A 141 -1.42 -2.98 -2.26
N MET A 142 -2.45 -2.49 -1.58
CA MET A 142 -3.65 -1.90 -2.20
C MET A 142 -3.44 -0.40 -2.37
N ILE A 143 -3.32 0.07 -3.61
CA ILE A 143 -2.91 1.46 -3.88
C ILE A 143 -3.65 2.08 -5.05
N CYS A 144 -3.86 3.40 -4.98
CA CYS A 144 -4.36 4.15 -6.12
C CYS A 144 -3.22 4.48 -7.09
N ASN A 145 -3.58 4.76 -8.35
CA ASN A 145 -2.65 5.13 -9.41
C ASN A 145 -1.72 6.30 -9.03
N TYR A 146 -2.22 7.29 -8.29
CA TYR A 146 -1.45 8.47 -7.88
C TYR A 146 -0.40 8.14 -6.82
N ALA A 147 -0.82 7.47 -5.75
CA ALA A 147 0.08 7.04 -4.67
C ALA A 147 1.12 6.03 -5.16
N LYS A 148 0.76 5.17 -6.13
CA LYS A 148 1.65 4.15 -6.70
C LYS A 148 2.94 4.75 -7.24
N GLU A 149 2.88 5.92 -7.87
CA GLU A 149 4.08 6.58 -8.42
C GLU A 149 5.07 6.98 -7.32
N PHE A 150 4.55 7.50 -6.21
CA PHE A 150 5.36 7.84 -5.04
C PHE A 150 5.90 6.61 -4.30
N PHE A 151 5.29 5.44 -4.49
CA PHE A 151 5.71 4.17 -3.87
C PHE A 151 6.81 3.46 -4.68
N ILE A 152 6.72 3.49 -6.03
CA ILE A 152 7.62 2.72 -6.90
C ILE A 152 9.07 3.15 -6.74
N LEU A 153 9.35 4.46 -6.73
CA LEU A 153 10.73 4.94 -6.62
C LEU A 153 11.40 4.46 -5.31
N PRO A 154 10.83 4.72 -4.11
CA PRO A 154 11.37 4.16 -2.86
C PRO A 154 11.54 2.63 -2.91
N ALA A 155 10.56 1.90 -3.44
CA ALA A 155 10.66 0.44 -3.55
C ALA A 155 11.86 0.00 -4.39
N LEU A 156 12.15 0.69 -5.49
CA LEU A 156 13.33 0.40 -6.32
C LEU A 156 14.65 0.80 -5.65
N VAL A 157 14.66 1.89 -4.87
CA VAL A 157 15.80 2.34 -4.07
C VAL A 157 16.16 1.29 -3.02
N PHE A 158 15.18 0.68 -2.37
CA PHE A 158 15.39 -0.32 -1.31
C PHE A 158 15.31 -1.78 -1.79
N ASP A 159 15.24 -2.02 -3.10
CA ASP A 159 15.07 -3.35 -3.73
C ASP A 159 13.87 -4.16 -3.21
N MET A 160 12.83 -3.47 -2.75
CA MET A 160 11.59 -4.09 -2.30
C MET A 160 10.80 -4.61 -3.49
N LYS A 161 10.31 -5.85 -3.39
CA LYS A 161 9.61 -6.53 -4.48
C LYS A 161 8.21 -6.90 -4.07
N GLY A 162 7.21 -6.70 -4.92
CA GLY A 162 5.86 -6.92 -4.46
C GLY A 162 4.79 -6.86 -5.52
N TYR A 163 3.56 -6.97 -5.04
CA TYR A 163 2.37 -6.96 -5.87
C TYR A 163 1.51 -5.75 -5.58
N PHE A 164 1.01 -5.10 -6.63
CA PHE A 164 0.14 -3.94 -6.56
C PHE A 164 -1.29 -4.34 -6.91
N LEU A 165 -2.20 -4.19 -5.97
CA LEU A 165 -3.64 -4.32 -6.15
C LEU A 165 -4.22 -2.93 -6.38
N SER A 166 -4.57 -2.62 -7.63
CA SER A 166 -5.04 -1.29 -7.99
C SER A 166 -6.42 -0.98 -7.42
N LEU A 167 -6.52 0.16 -6.74
CA LEU A 167 -7.78 0.79 -6.36
C LEU A 167 -8.48 1.39 -7.58
N GLY A 168 -9.80 1.25 -7.62
CA GLY A 168 -10.68 1.65 -8.72
C GLY A 168 -11.78 2.61 -8.28
N LYS A 169 -12.97 2.08 -7.99
CA LYS A 169 -14.16 2.87 -7.62
C LYS A 169 -13.83 3.77 -6.43
N GLY A 170 -14.20 5.05 -6.52
CA GLY A 170 -13.94 6.04 -5.47
C GLY A 170 -12.50 6.56 -5.41
N GLY A 171 -11.60 6.09 -6.29
CA GLY A 171 -10.23 6.58 -6.39
C GLY A 171 -10.13 8.05 -6.81
N CYS A 172 -8.98 8.68 -6.57
CA CYS A 172 -8.74 10.07 -6.98
C CYS A 172 -8.70 10.20 -8.51
N ARG A 173 -9.34 11.25 -9.04
CA ARG A 173 -9.44 11.52 -10.49
C ARG A 173 -8.29 12.36 -11.02
N ASN A 174 -7.66 13.17 -10.16
CA ASN A 174 -6.57 14.07 -10.50
C ASN A 174 -5.63 14.27 -9.29
N TYR A 175 -4.51 14.98 -9.50
CA TYR A 175 -3.53 15.23 -8.45
C TYR A 175 -4.07 16.05 -7.29
N GLN A 176 -4.98 17.00 -7.54
CA GLN A 176 -5.52 17.84 -6.48
C GLN A 176 -6.40 17.02 -5.54
N GLU A 177 -7.21 16.11 -6.07
CA GLU A 177 -7.93 15.14 -5.26
C GLU A 177 -6.98 14.19 -4.50
N PHE A 178 -5.86 13.80 -5.11
CA PHE A 178 -4.83 13.03 -4.40
C PHE A 178 -4.22 13.84 -3.24
N LEU A 179 -3.80 15.09 -3.46
CA LEU A 179 -3.26 15.94 -2.39
C LEU A 179 -4.28 16.23 -1.29
N SER A 180 -5.54 16.41 -1.66
CA SER A 180 -6.63 16.56 -0.69
C SER A 180 -6.78 15.31 0.16
N ALA A 181 -6.75 14.12 -0.47
CA ALA A 181 -6.76 12.85 0.23
C ALA A 181 -5.49 12.63 1.07
N ASP A 182 -4.32 13.08 0.62
CA ASP A 182 -3.07 13.00 1.40
C ASP A 182 -3.11 13.87 2.66
N LYS A 183 -4.03 14.84 2.73
CA LYS A 183 -4.34 15.63 3.94
C LYS A 183 -5.51 15.08 4.76
N GLY A 184 -6.01 13.89 4.41
CA GLY A 184 -7.15 13.25 5.06
C GLY A 184 -8.53 13.64 4.54
N HIS A 185 -8.61 14.53 3.55
CA HIS A 185 -9.88 14.96 2.96
C HIS A 185 -10.26 14.06 1.78
N LYS A 186 -11.01 12.99 2.07
CA LYS A 186 -11.49 12.04 1.06
C LYS A 186 -12.97 11.70 1.28
N PRO A 187 -13.91 12.34 0.56
CA PRO A 187 -15.35 12.15 0.81
C PRO A 187 -15.80 10.72 0.49
N ASN A 188 -15.29 10.14 -0.61
CA ASN A 188 -15.72 8.83 -1.09
C ASN A 188 -14.86 7.70 -0.52
N GLN A 189 -15.48 6.58 -0.16
CA GLN A 189 -14.76 5.32 0.06
C GLN A 189 -14.18 4.81 -1.25
N THR A 190 -12.97 4.25 -1.18
CA THR A 190 -12.28 3.66 -2.32
C THR A 190 -12.29 2.14 -2.24
N PHE A 191 -12.45 1.48 -3.38
CA PHE A 191 -12.51 0.02 -3.48
C PHE A 191 -11.47 -0.50 -4.47
N LEU A 192 -11.10 -1.77 -4.37
CA LEU A 192 -10.33 -2.45 -5.41
C LEU A 192 -11.01 -2.32 -6.78
N SER A 193 -10.20 -2.24 -7.82
CA SER A 193 -10.70 -2.44 -9.19
C SER A 193 -11.21 -3.88 -9.36
N PRO A 194 -12.16 -4.16 -10.27
CA PRO A 194 -12.71 -5.51 -10.43
C PRO A 194 -11.64 -6.59 -10.67
N ILE A 195 -10.58 -6.27 -11.40
CA ILE A 195 -9.45 -7.17 -11.64
C ILE A 195 -8.68 -7.42 -10.33
N ALA A 196 -8.31 -6.35 -9.62
CA ALA A 196 -7.57 -6.46 -8.37
C ALA A 196 -8.39 -7.18 -7.29
N HIS A 197 -9.70 -6.94 -7.23
CA HIS A 197 -10.61 -7.63 -6.31
C HIS A 197 -10.65 -9.13 -6.59
N ARG A 198 -10.83 -9.54 -7.86
CA ARG A 198 -10.77 -10.97 -8.23
C ARG A 198 -9.43 -11.61 -7.90
N THR A 199 -8.32 -10.91 -8.17
CA THR A 199 -6.98 -11.38 -7.80
C THR A 199 -6.86 -11.56 -6.29
N PHE A 200 -7.27 -10.55 -5.52
CA PHE A 200 -7.24 -10.60 -4.06
C PHE A 200 -8.10 -11.74 -3.50
N MET A 201 -9.32 -11.93 -4.00
CA MET A 201 -10.19 -13.02 -3.57
C MET A 201 -9.65 -14.39 -3.95
N LYS A 202 -9.04 -14.54 -5.15
CA LYS A 202 -8.37 -15.78 -5.54
C LYS A 202 -7.24 -16.13 -4.56
N LEU A 203 -6.44 -15.13 -4.18
CA LEU A 203 -5.37 -15.30 -3.19
C LEU A 203 -5.92 -15.69 -1.83
N ARG A 204 -6.96 -14.98 -1.38
CA ARG A 204 -7.64 -15.23 -0.11
C ARG A 204 -8.20 -16.66 -0.04
N ASN A 205 -8.76 -17.17 -1.13
CA ASN A 205 -9.35 -18.51 -1.18
C ASN A 205 -8.31 -19.64 -1.28
N GLN A 206 -7.10 -19.36 -1.78
CA GLN A 206 -6.00 -20.34 -1.80
C GLN A 206 -5.42 -20.58 -0.40
N ILE A 207 -5.56 -19.60 0.48
CA ILE A 207 -5.12 -19.69 1.87
C ILE A 207 -6.33 -20.11 2.68
N MET A 208 -6.28 -21.27 3.34
CA MET A 208 -7.35 -21.67 4.26
C MET A 208 -7.35 -20.72 5.46
N ILE A 209 -8.13 -19.64 5.35
CA ILE A 209 -8.34 -18.69 6.43
C ILE A 209 -9.21 -19.37 7.48
N ASN A 210 -8.58 -19.84 8.56
CA ASN A 210 -9.29 -20.34 9.72
C ASN A 210 -9.30 -19.25 10.81
N PRO A 211 -10.47 -18.69 11.18
CA PRO A 211 -10.56 -17.70 12.24
C PRO A 211 -10.00 -18.16 13.59
N SER A 212 -9.98 -19.48 13.86
CA SER A 212 -9.39 -20.01 15.09
C SER A 212 -7.86 -19.87 15.16
N HIS A 213 -7.21 -19.54 14.03
CA HIS A 213 -5.77 -19.31 13.95
C HIS A 213 -5.41 -17.81 13.99
N TYR A 214 -6.38 -16.91 14.13
CA TYR A 214 -6.10 -15.49 14.25
C TYR A 214 -5.38 -15.21 15.56
N GLN A 215 -4.12 -14.80 15.44
CA GLN A 215 -3.40 -14.19 16.53
C GLN A 215 -3.62 -12.67 16.48
N LYS A 216 -3.91 -12.09 17.65
CA LYS A 216 -4.01 -10.65 17.82
C LYS A 216 -2.68 -10.00 17.42
N PHE A 217 -2.71 -9.00 16.55
CA PHE A 217 -1.51 -8.25 16.23
C PHE A 217 -1.07 -7.40 17.43
N ILE A 218 0.24 -7.17 17.53
CA ILE A 218 0.83 -6.17 18.40
C ILE A 218 0.98 -4.89 17.59
N LEU A 219 0.34 -3.81 18.02
CA LEU A 219 0.55 -2.50 17.41
C LEU A 219 1.90 -1.94 17.90
N LYS A 220 2.87 -1.86 16.99
CA LYS A 220 4.15 -1.21 17.22
C LYS A 220 4.21 0.02 16.33
N GLU A 221 4.09 1.19 16.94
CA GLU A 221 3.94 2.47 16.23
C GLU A 221 2.74 2.42 15.26
N ASN A 222 2.99 2.43 13.95
CA ASN A 222 1.97 2.38 12.90
C ASN A 222 1.82 0.98 12.27
N PHE A 223 2.58 -0.01 12.73
CA PHE A 223 2.58 -1.37 12.19
C PHE A 223 1.84 -2.34 13.11
N TYR A 224 1.04 -3.21 12.50
CA TYR A 224 0.51 -4.41 13.14
C TYR A 224 1.48 -5.57 12.90
N ILE A 225 2.11 -6.03 13.96
CA ILE A 225 3.17 -7.06 13.92
C ILE A 225 2.63 -8.36 14.53
N PRO A 226 2.87 -9.54 13.91
CA PRO A 226 2.49 -10.82 14.51
C PRO A 226 3.21 -11.03 15.86
N PRO A 227 2.59 -11.64 16.86
CA PRO A 227 3.23 -11.83 18.17
C PRO A 227 4.46 -12.75 18.14
N ASP A 228 4.54 -13.67 17.18
CA ASP A 228 5.65 -14.64 17.03
C ASP A 228 6.67 -14.24 15.92
N SER A 229 6.70 -12.98 15.48
CA SER A 229 7.52 -12.54 14.33
C SER A 229 8.92 -12.06 14.68
#